data_AF-A0A2W4NNG1-F1
#
_entry.id   AF-A0A2W4NNG1-F1
#
_cell.length_a   1.000
_cell.length_b   1.000
_cell.length_c   1.000
_cell.angle_alpha   90.00
_cell.angle_beta   90.00
_cell.angle_gamma   90.00
#
_symmetry.space_group_name_H-M   'P 1'
#
loop_
_entity.id
_entity.type
_entity.pdbx_description
1 polymer ?
#
loop_
_entity_poly.entity_id
_entity_poly.type
_entity_poly.pdbx_seq_one_letter_code
_entity_poly.pdbx_strand_id
1 'polypeptide(L)'
;MSRERNLPGLDGSDPLGFLAAIGLLRIVSRFDTEAQLRFVRSGNWIAAITTTNPDAIEDLVLEDLARLRKEHPAIDFARNTEDRKVQDLKPPPADFRALMRSVMDDEEGAAFFAAYATGVAVDG
;
A
#
# COMPACT_ATOMS: atom_id res chain seq x y z
N MET A 1 -6.53 18.78 -17.65
CA MET A 1 -7.53 19.20 -16.64
C MET A 1 -7.81 18.00 -15.77
N SER A 2 -7.75 18.14 -14.44
CA SER A 2 -8.13 17.07 -13.52
C SER A 2 -9.63 16.84 -13.55
N ARG A 3 -10.03 15.58 -13.40
CA ARG A 3 -11.42 15.11 -13.35
C ARG A 3 -11.58 14.17 -12.18
N GLU A 4 -12.77 14.15 -11.62
CA GLU A 4 -13.12 13.25 -10.53
C GLU A 4 -13.79 11.97 -11.04
N ARG A 5 -13.47 10.85 -10.39
CA ARG A 5 -14.16 9.58 -10.54
C ARG A 5 -14.65 9.06 -9.20
N ASN A 6 -15.95 8.80 -9.12
CA ASN A 6 -16.57 8.12 -7.98
C ASN A 6 -16.33 6.62 -8.07
N LEU A 7 -16.03 5.99 -6.94
CA LEU A 7 -15.65 4.58 -6.84
C LEU A 7 -16.59 3.88 -5.84
N PRO A 8 -17.83 3.55 -6.24
CA PRO A 8 -18.85 3.02 -5.33
C PRO A 8 -18.51 1.64 -4.75
N GLY A 9 -17.55 0.93 -5.31
CA GLY A 9 -17.02 -0.33 -4.75
C GLY A 9 -16.04 -0.14 -3.58
N LEU A 10 -15.64 1.11 -3.28
CA LEU A 10 -14.77 1.45 -2.16
C LEU A 10 -15.59 2.17 -1.09
N ASP A 11 -16.14 1.40 -0.15
CA ASP A 11 -16.89 1.91 0.99
C ASP A 11 -15.93 2.39 2.09
N GLY A 12 -15.83 3.70 2.28
CA GLY A 12 -15.01 4.31 3.33
C GLY A 12 -15.53 4.10 4.74
N SER A 13 -16.74 3.55 4.90
CA SER A 13 -17.30 3.16 6.20
C SER A 13 -16.80 1.78 6.65
N ASP A 14 -16.27 0.98 5.72
CA ASP A 14 -15.63 -0.30 5.99
C ASP A 14 -14.10 -0.10 6.08
N PRO A 15 -13.42 -0.65 7.11
CA PRO A 15 -11.97 -0.48 7.26
C PRO A 15 -11.16 -0.98 6.05
N LEU A 16 -11.57 -2.07 5.40
CA LEU A 16 -10.87 -2.58 4.22
C LEU A 16 -11.13 -1.69 3.01
N GLY A 17 -12.36 -1.21 2.84
CA GLY A 17 -12.70 -0.24 1.80
C GLY A 17 -11.94 1.09 1.95
N PHE A 18 -11.80 1.59 3.18
CA PHE A 18 -10.98 2.77 3.49
C PHE A 18 -9.50 2.55 3.13
N LEU A 19 -8.90 1.44 3.58
CA LEU A 19 -7.50 1.11 3.27
C LEU A 19 -7.27 0.88 1.78
N ALA A 20 -8.23 0.25 1.08
CA ALA A 20 -8.18 0.08 -0.36
C ALA A 20 -8.20 1.44 -1.09
N ALA A 21 -8.99 2.42 -0.62
CA ALA A 21 -9.01 3.76 -1.17
C ALA A 21 -7.68 4.51 -0.95
N ILE A 22 -7.04 4.37 0.22
CA ILE A 22 -5.69 4.92 0.46
C ILE A 22 -4.66 4.24 -0.44
N GLY A 23 -4.71 2.91 -0.57
CA GLY A 23 -3.84 2.15 -1.47
C GLY A 23 -3.99 2.61 -2.91
N LEU A 24 -5.22 2.85 -3.36
CA LEU A 24 -5.50 3.37 -4.69
C LEU A 24 -4.92 4.77 -4.88
N LEU A 25 -5.08 5.69 -3.92
CA LEU A 25 -4.46 7.01 -3.98
C LEU A 25 -2.95 6.87 -4.16
N ARG A 26 -2.28 6.01 -3.38
CA ARG A 26 -0.84 5.76 -3.50
C ARG A 26 -0.44 5.29 -4.91
N ILE A 27 -1.23 4.42 -5.53
CA ILE A 27 -0.97 3.94 -6.91
C ILE A 27 -1.09 5.10 -7.90
N VAL A 28 -2.18 5.86 -7.84
CA VAL A 28 -2.43 6.99 -8.75
C VAL A 28 -1.38 8.10 -8.56
N SER A 29 -0.98 8.38 -7.32
CA SER A 29 -0.01 9.44 -6.98
C SER A 29 1.39 9.23 -7.56
N ARG A 30 1.73 8.01 -8.02
CA ARG A 30 2.99 7.77 -8.73
C ARG A 30 3.02 8.38 -10.12
N PHE A 31 1.84 8.58 -10.72
CA PHE A 31 1.69 9.13 -12.07
C PHE A 31 1.16 10.56 -12.04
N ASP A 32 0.41 10.90 -11.00
CA ASP A 32 -0.16 12.22 -10.80
C ASP A 32 0.01 12.64 -9.34
N THR A 33 1.08 13.39 -9.04
CA THR A 33 1.39 13.83 -7.67
C THR A 33 0.33 14.75 -7.08
N GLU A 34 -0.52 15.34 -7.91
CA GLU A 34 -1.64 16.19 -7.50
C GLU A 34 -2.95 15.42 -7.34
N ALA A 35 -2.92 14.08 -7.44
CA ALA A 35 -4.08 13.25 -7.22
C ALA A 35 -4.62 13.41 -5.80
N GLN A 36 -5.94 13.49 -5.67
CA GLN A 36 -6.62 13.70 -4.40
C GLN A 36 -7.67 12.63 -4.15
N LEU A 37 -7.71 12.13 -2.92
CA LEU A 37 -8.78 11.26 -2.41
C LEU A 37 -9.73 12.09 -1.56
N ARG A 38 -11.03 11.93 -1.80
CA ARG A 38 -12.08 12.37 -0.88
C ARG A 38 -13.11 11.28 -0.68
N PHE A 39 -13.88 11.40 0.40
CA PHE A 39 -15.04 10.56 0.64
C PHE A 39 -16.32 11.40 0.47
N VAL A 40 -17.21 10.92 -0.40
CA VAL A 40 -18.48 11.58 -0.71
C VAL A 40 -19.61 10.78 -0.08
N ARG A 41 -20.55 11.47 0.57
CA ARG A 41 -21.71 10.82 1.20
C ARG A 41 -22.80 10.58 0.15
N SER A 42 -23.14 9.30 -0.08
CA SER A 42 -24.17 8.86 -1.01
C SER A 42 -24.80 7.55 -0.50
N GLY A 43 -25.64 7.63 0.53
CA GLY A 43 -26.10 6.47 1.30
C GLY A 43 -25.03 6.00 2.30
N ASN A 44 -23.87 5.59 1.77
CA ASN A 44 -22.63 5.33 2.51
C ASN A 44 -21.55 6.36 2.15
N TRP A 45 -20.36 6.25 2.75
CA TRP A 45 -19.17 6.99 2.33
C TRP A 45 -18.50 6.27 1.16
N ILE A 46 -18.49 6.87 -0.03
CA ILE A 46 -17.80 6.30 -1.20
C ILE A 46 -16.52 7.08 -1.47
N ALA A 47 -15.46 6.38 -1.88
CA ALA A 47 -14.23 7.03 -2.32
C ALA A 47 -14.45 7.75 -3.66
N ALA A 48 -13.79 8.90 -3.84
CA ALA A 48 -13.68 9.60 -5.10
C ALA A 48 -12.23 10.06 -5.30
N ILE A 49 -11.67 9.77 -6.47
CA ILE A 49 -10.31 10.18 -6.86
C ILE A 49 -10.40 11.29 -7.89
N THR A 50 -9.74 12.41 -7.60
CA THR A 50 -9.49 13.48 -8.57
C THR A 50 -8.09 13.31 -9.14
N THR A 51 -7.97 13.20 -10.46
CA THR A 51 -6.69 13.03 -11.17
C THR A 51 -6.79 13.56 -12.60
N THR A 52 -5.66 13.84 -13.23
CA THR A 52 -5.53 14.19 -14.65
C THR A 52 -6.02 13.09 -15.60
N ASN A 53 -5.97 11.82 -15.20
CA ASN A 53 -6.40 10.69 -16.03
C ASN A 53 -7.23 9.64 -15.27
N PRO A 54 -8.52 9.91 -14.98
CA PRO A 54 -9.37 8.99 -14.21
C PRO A 54 -9.70 7.68 -14.94
N ASP A 55 -9.61 7.66 -16.27
CA ASP A 55 -9.97 6.50 -17.09
C ASP A 55 -8.87 5.42 -17.06
N ALA A 56 -7.64 5.79 -16.67
CA ALA A 56 -6.51 4.87 -16.54
C ALA A 56 -6.45 4.14 -15.18
N ILE A 57 -7.32 4.48 -14.21
CA ILE A 57 -7.20 3.99 -12.83
C ILE A 57 -7.16 2.45 -12.77
N GLU A 58 -8.01 1.75 -13.52
CA GLU A 58 -7.99 0.29 -13.57
C GLU A 58 -6.67 -0.28 -14.12
N ASP A 59 -6.14 0.33 -15.18
CA ASP A 59 -4.87 -0.09 -15.79
C ASP A 59 -3.71 0.11 -14.80
N LEU A 60 -3.67 1.24 -14.09
CA LEU A 60 -2.66 1.51 -13.07
C LEU A 60 -2.69 0.47 -11.93
N VAL A 61 -3.88 0.01 -11.54
CA VAL A 61 -4.04 -1.06 -10.54
C VAL A 61 -3.50 -2.39 -11.07
N LEU A 62 -3.79 -2.73 -12.34
CA LEU A 62 -3.29 -3.95 -12.96
C LEU A 62 -1.76 -3.92 -13.15
N GLU A 63 -1.20 -2.77 -13.51
CA GLU A 63 0.24 -2.55 -13.59
C GLU A 63 0.91 -2.70 -12.23
N ASP A 64 0.34 -2.11 -11.17
CA ASP A 64 0.85 -2.26 -9.82
C ASP A 64 0.77 -3.72 -9.34
N LEU A 65 -0.33 -4.41 -9.64
CA LEU A 65 -0.46 -5.84 -9.34
C LEU A 65 0.60 -6.68 -10.07
N ALA A 66 0.86 -6.40 -11.35
CA ALA A 66 1.89 -7.08 -12.13
C ALA A 66 3.30 -6.81 -11.58
N ARG A 67 3.55 -5.58 -11.12
CA ARG A 67 4.79 -5.20 -10.43
C ARG A 67 4.95 -5.94 -9.10
N LEU A 68 3.90 -6.03 -8.30
CA LEU A 68 3.91 -6.76 -7.02
C LEU A 68 4.05 -8.28 -7.17
N ARG A 69 3.68 -8.85 -8.33
CA ARG A 69 3.93 -10.26 -8.65
C ARG A 69 5.40 -10.56 -8.94
N LYS A 70 6.23 -9.55 -9.21
CA LYS A 70 7.67 -9.72 -9.24
C LYS A 70 8.16 -9.82 -7.80
N GLU A 71 9.02 -10.80 -7.52
CA GLU A 71 9.65 -11.04 -6.22
C GLU A 71 10.20 -9.71 -5.66
N HIS A 72 9.58 -9.23 -4.58
CA HIS A 72 9.94 -7.98 -3.93
C HIS A 72 10.36 -8.31 -2.50
N PRO A 73 11.60 -8.01 -2.08
CA PRO A 73 12.15 -8.50 -0.81
C PRO A 73 11.27 -8.20 0.42
N ALA A 74 10.65 -7.01 0.47
CA ALA A 74 9.69 -6.66 1.51
C ALA A 74 8.41 -7.52 1.53
N ILE A 75 7.83 -7.79 0.35
CA ILE A 75 6.62 -8.59 0.22
C ILE A 75 6.93 -10.06 0.53
N ASP A 76 8.05 -10.57 0.04
CA ASP A 76 8.50 -11.94 0.32
C ASP A 76 8.78 -12.13 1.81
N PHE A 77 9.41 -11.14 2.44
CA PHE A 77 9.62 -11.15 3.89
C PHE A 77 8.30 -11.17 4.68
N ALA A 78 7.29 -10.41 4.23
CA ALA A 78 5.97 -10.41 4.84
C ALA A 78 5.21 -11.73 4.63
N ARG A 79 5.32 -12.35 3.45
CA ARG A 79 4.65 -13.62 3.10
C ARG A 79 5.29 -14.84 3.75
N ASN A 80 6.61 -14.86 3.87
CA ASN A 80 7.36 -15.94 4.54
C ASN A 80 7.19 -15.93 6.08
N THR A 81 6.24 -15.17 6.61
CA THR A 81 5.85 -15.22 8.03
C THR A 81 5.00 -16.44 8.38
N GLU A 82 4.47 -17.20 7.41
CA GLU A 82 3.69 -18.42 7.68
C GLU A 82 4.50 -19.53 8.36
N ASP A 83 5.82 -19.61 8.12
CA ASP A 83 6.73 -20.50 8.85
C ASP A 83 7.10 -19.98 10.25
N ARG A 84 6.84 -18.70 10.53
CA ARG A 84 6.99 -18.09 11.86
C ARG A 84 5.69 -18.30 12.63
N LYS A 85 5.53 -19.51 13.19
CA LYS A 85 4.39 -19.98 14.03
C LYS A 85 3.96 -19.06 15.19
N VAL A 86 4.56 -17.89 15.37
CA VAL A 86 4.19 -16.89 16.35
C VAL A 86 4.29 -15.53 15.66
N GLN A 87 3.15 -14.99 15.23
CA GLN A 87 3.05 -13.64 14.65
C GLN A 87 3.52 -12.54 15.63
N ASP A 88 3.62 -12.86 16.92
CA ASP A 88 4.15 -11.99 17.99
C ASP A 88 5.69 -12.01 18.14
N LEU A 89 6.41 -12.92 17.47
CA LEU A 89 7.87 -12.95 17.60
C LEU A 89 8.53 -12.03 16.59
N LYS A 90 9.25 -11.03 17.12
CA LYS A 90 10.17 -10.19 16.35
C LYS A 90 11.07 -11.10 15.49
N PRO A 91 11.33 -10.75 14.23
CA PRO A 91 12.17 -11.56 13.37
C PRO A 91 13.59 -11.64 13.96
N PRO A 92 14.34 -12.73 13.71
CA PRO A 92 15.74 -12.81 14.12
C PRO A 92 16.53 -11.58 13.64
N PRO A 93 17.46 -11.04 14.45
CA PRO A 93 18.25 -9.86 14.06
C PRO A 93 19.00 -10.03 12.73
N ALA A 94 19.38 -11.27 12.39
CA ALA A 94 20.01 -11.58 11.11
C ALA A 94 19.06 -11.33 9.92
N ASP A 95 17.83 -11.86 9.99
CA ASP A 95 16.79 -11.67 8.98
C ASP A 95 16.40 -10.19 8.84
N PHE A 96 16.30 -9.49 9.97
CA PHE A 96 15.98 -8.05 9.99
C PHE A 96 17.06 -7.22 9.29
N ARG A 97 18.35 -7.49 9.55
CA ARG A 97 19.47 -6.83 8.85
C ARG A 97 19.54 -7.23 7.38
N ALA A 98 19.21 -8.47 7.05
CA ALA A 98 19.18 -8.93 5.67
C ALA A 98 18.12 -8.17 4.88
N LEU A 99 16.91 -8.02 5.42
CA LEU A 99 15.86 -7.21 4.83
C LEU A 99 16.29 -5.75 4.67
N MET A 100 16.84 -5.12 5.71
CA MET A 100 17.30 -3.73 5.65
C MET A 100 18.28 -3.50 4.49
N ARG A 101 19.19 -4.45 4.24
CA ARG A 101 20.16 -4.35 3.16
C ARG A 101 19.54 -4.59 1.78
N SER A 102 18.58 -5.51 1.67
CA SER A 102 17.98 -5.85 0.38
C SER A 102 17.04 -4.77 -0.17
N VAL A 103 16.61 -3.83 0.68
CA VAL A 103 15.70 -2.74 0.31
C VAL A 103 16.33 -1.35 0.35
N MET A 104 17.64 -1.25 0.62
CA MET A 104 18.29 0.06 0.89
C MET A 104 18.25 1.02 -0.30
N ASP A 105 18.33 0.47 -1.51
CA ASP A 105 18.29 1.24 -2.77
C ASP A 105 16.90 1.22 -3.43
N ASP A 106 15.88 0.70 -2.72
CA ASP A 106 14.49 0.63 -3.15
C ASP A 106 13.62 1.46 -2.21
N GLU A 107 13.17 2.63 -2.67
CA GLU A 107 12.39 3.57 -1.87
C GLU A 107 11.13 2.94 -1.25
N GLU A 108 10.46 2.05 -1.99
CA GLU A 108 9.26 1.38 -1.51
C GLU A 108 9.57 0.33 -0.45
N GLY A 109 10.59 -0.50 -0.68
CA GLY A 109 11.08 -1.45 0.30
C GLY A 109 11.65 -0.77 1.55
N ALA A 110 12.31 0.38 1.41
CA ALA A 110 12.79 1.19 2.52
C ALA A 110 11.63 1.75 3.35
N ALA A 111 10.58 2.28 2.70
CA ALA A 111 9.37 2.73 3.37
C ALA A 111 8.66 1.59 4.11
N PHE A 112 8.57 0.40 3.49
CA PHE A 112 8.06 -0.80 4.15
C PHE A 112 8.90 -1.16 5.38
N PHE A 113 10.23 -1.20 5.24
CA PHE A 113 11.13 -1.54 6.35
C PHE A 113 10.99 -0.55 7.50
N ALA A 114 10.90 0.75 7.20
CA ALA A 114 10.69 1.77 8.23
C ALA A 114 9.36 1.55 8.98
N ALA A 115 8.25 1.34 8.24
CA ALA A 115 6.95 1.06 8.85
C ALA A 115 6.99 -0.22 9.71
N TYR A 116 7.59 -1.29 9.18
CA TYR A 116 7.76 -2.55 9.90
C TYR A 116 8.62 -2.39 11.16
N ALA A 117 9.76 -1.71 11.05
CA ALA A 117 10.66 -1.43 12.16
C ALA A 117 9.95 -0.64 13.26
N THR A 118 9.13 0.36 12.91
CA THR A 118 8.36 1.11 13.92
C THR A 118 7.30 0.27 14.63
N GLY A 119 6.68 -0.68 13.93
CA GLY A 119 5.74 -1.63 14.57
C GLY A 119 6.42 -2.64 15.49
N VAL A 120 7.67 -3.01 15.20
CA VAL A 120 8.47 -3.97 15.98
C VAL A 120 9.29 -3.30 17.10
N ALA A 121 9.60 -2.02 16.97
CA ALA A 121 10.43 -1.27 17.92
C ALA A 121 9.68 -0.79 19.18
N VAL A 122 8.39 -1.09 19.31
CA VAL A 122 7.66 -0.87 20.57
C VAL A 122 8.01 -2.01 21.53
N ASP A 123 8.25 -1.66 22.79
CA ASP A 123 8.77 -2.47 23.90
C ASP A 123 10.25 -2.87 23.77
N GLY A 124 11.08 -1.98 24.31
CA GLY A 124 12.36 -2.25 24.96
C GLY A 124 12.31 -1.76 26.40
#